data_AF-A0A3N5SA89-F1
#
_entry.id   AF-A0A3N5SA89-F1
#
_cell.length_a   1.000
_cell.length_b   1.000
_cell.length_c   1.000
_cell.angle_alpha   90.00
_cell.angle_beta   90.00
_cell.angle_gamma   90.00
#
_symmetry.space_group_name_H-M   'P 1'
#
loop_
_entity.id
_entity.type
_entity.pdbx_description
1 polymer ?
#
loop_
_entity_poly.entity_id
_entity_poly.type
_entity_poly.pdbx_seq_one_letter_code
_entity_poly.pdbx_strand_id
1 'polypeptide(L)'
;MKKTTTPTAPRLALFSDFVRRVYQFEIESPDGEILAIEMRDVTADELYDATRDVKSPQPPFKDTFAKTADGTVIRELNYDDPAYLRALEIHRQKIMAAQIMKAWTATVPGETREEQIQQVMDLPAWVFIGLWKMVEWLITASEERIKNRPFRAVGSPAPEGV
;
A
#
# COMPACT_ATOMS: atom_id res chain seq x y z
N MET A 1 -37.89 23.93 6.86
CA MET A 1 -36.76 24.53 7.59
C MET A 1 -35.45 24.08 6.93
N LYS A 2 -34.72 24.98 6.27
CA LYS A 2 -33.41 24.66 5.66
C LYS A 2 -32.33 24.90 6.72
N LYS A 3 -31.62 23.85 7.15
CA LYS A 3 -30.44 23.97 8.02
C LYS A 3 -29.30 24.56 7.19
N THR A 4 -28.94 25.80 7.47
CA THR A 4 -27.73 26.45 6.97
C THR A 4 -26.53 25.89 7.74
N THR A 5 -25.82 24.95 7.15
CA THR A 5 -24.52 24.51 7.66
C THR A 5 -23.48 25.55 7.25
N THR A 6 -23.02 26.36 8.20
CA THR A 6 -21.94 27.33 7.97
C THR A 6 -20.65 26.58 7.58
N PRO A 7 -20.01 26.88 6.44
CA PRO A 7 -18.76 26.25 6.08
C PRO A 7 -17.66 26.71 7.04
N THR A 8 -17.07 25.76 7.78
CA THR A 8 -15.94 26.01 8.67
C THR A 8 -14.74 26.49 7.83
N ALA A 9 -14.21 27.66 8.18
CA ALA A 9 -13.01 28.20 7.54
C ALA A 9 -11.82 27.23 7.72
N PRO A 10 -10.94 27.09 6.71
CA PRO A 10 -9.79 26.19 6.81
C PRO A 10 -8.84 26.68 7.91
N ARG A 11 -8.54 25.81 8.87
CA ARG A 11 -7.52 26.04 9.91
C ARG A 11 -6.13 25.73 9.35
N LEU A 12 -5.13 26.53 9.72
CA LEU A 12 -3.73 26.17 9.51
C LEU A 12 -3.37 24.96 10.38
N ALA A 13 -2.70 23.97 9.79
CA ALA A 13 -2.32 22.76 10.50
C ALA A 13 -1.27 23.07 11.58
N LEU A 14 -1.48 22.53 12.79
CA LEU A 14 -0.45 22.47 13.83
C LEU A 14 0.41 21.22 13.63
N PHE A 15 1.61 21.20 14.19
CA PHE A 15 2.49 20.02 14.12
C PHE A 15 1.81 18.74 14.64
N SER A 16 0.95 18.86 15.67
CA SER A 16 0.13 17.78 16.20
C SER A 16 -0.87 17.18 15.19
N ASP A 17 -1.26 17.94 14.17
CA ASP A 17 -2.19 17.49 13.14
C ASP A 17 -1.52 16.56 12.12
N PHE A 18 -0.19 16.51 12.12
CA PHE A 18 0.64 15.58 11.34
C PHE A 18 1.00 14.32 12.13
N VAL A 19 0.54 14.17 13.38
CA VAL A 19 0.68 12.92 14.13
C VAL A 19 -0.13 11.85 13.41
N ARG A 20 0.53 10.74 13.08
CA ARG A 20 -0.04 9.61 12.33
C ARG A 20 -1.38 9.20 12.89
N ARG A 21 -2.41 9.15 12.03
CA ARG A 21 -3.76 8.74 12.46
C ARG A 21 -3.84 7.24 12.53
N VAL A 22 -4.45 6.75 13.60
CA VAL A 22 -4.81 5.33 13.76
C VAL A 22 -6.29 5.18 13.48
N TYR A 23 -6.63 4.15 12.74
CA TYR A 23 -7.99 3.72 12.45
C TYR A 23 -8.20 2.35 13.06
N GLN A 24 -9.37 2.14 13.63
CA GLN A 24 -9.82 0.84 14.09
C GLN A 24 -10.76 0.28 13.03
N PHE A 25 -10.46 -0.94 12.61
CA PHE A 25 -11.27 -1.72 11.68
C PHE A 25 -11.77 -2.99 12.37
N GLU A 26 -12.82 -3.56 11.83
CA GLU A 26 -13.38 -4.83 12.27
C GLU A 26 -13.37 -5.81 11.10
N ILE A 27 -12.89 -7.03 11.33
CA ILE A 27 -13.03 -8.17 10.41
C ILE A 27 -13.90 -9.23 11.06
N GLU A 28 -15.00 -9.56 10.42
CA GLU A 28 -15.84 -10.70 10.83
C GLU A 28 -15.26 -12.00 10.24
N SER A 29 -15.07 -13.00 11.10
CA SER A 29 -14.64 -14.33 10.71
C SER A 29 -15.78 -15.07 10.01
N PRO A 30 -15.49 -16.14 9.23
CA PRO A 30 -16.53 -16.99 8.65
C PRO A 30 -17.48 -17.61 9.70
N ASP A 31 -17.02 -17.72 10.95
CA ASP A 31 -17.78 -18.27 12.07
C ASP A 31 -18.53 -17.20 12.88
N GLY A 32 -18.43 -15.92 12.48
CA GLY A 32 -19.14 -14.78 13.10
C GLY A 32 -18.39 -14.08 14.24
N GLU A 33 -17.12 -14.41 14.47
CA GLU A 33 -16.29 -13.71 15.46
C GLU A 33 -15.77 -12.38 14.89
N ILE A 34 -15.80 -11.31 15.67
CA ILE A 34 -15.32 -9.99 15.23
C ILE A 34 -13.91 -9.74 15.79
N LEU A 35 -12.96 -9.51 14.89
CA LEU A 35 -11.60 -9.09 15.22
C LEU A 35 -11.47 -7.58 15.04
N ALA A 36 -11.12 -6.88 16.11
CA ALA A 36 -10.75 -5.47 16.06
C ALA A 36 -9.26 -5.32 15.72
N ILE A 37 -8.96 -4.52 14.69
CA ILE A 37 -7.61 -4.31 14.18
C ILE A 37 -7.32 -2.82 14.09
N GLU A 38 -6.20 -2.42 14.68
CA GLU A 38 -5.71 -1.05 14.57
C GLU A 38 -4.68 -0.95 13.44
N MET A 39 -4.89 0.02 12.54
CA MET A 39 -3.97 0.31 11.46
C MET A 39 -3.76 1.81 11.35
N ARG A 40 -2.52 2.22 11.13
CA ARG A 40 -2.16 3.62 10.92
C ARG A 40 -2.28 4.01 9.45
N ASP A 41 -2.46 5.30 9.21
CA ASP A 41 -2.24 5.86 7.89
C ASP A 41 -0.82 5.59 7.38
N VAL A 42 -0.74 5.36 6.07
CA VAL A 42 0.48 5.11 5.32
C VAL A 42 0.42 5.91 4.02
N THR A 43 1.57 6.44 3.60
CA THR A 43 1.70 7.09 2.28
C THR A 43 2.12 6.07 1.23
N ALA A 44 1.91 6.39 -0.04
CA ALA A 44 2.39 5.57 -1.15
C ALA A 44 3.91 5.33 -1.08
N ASP A 45 4.69 6.35 -0.71
CA ASP A 45 6.14 6.24 -0.55
C ASP A 45 6.52 5.26 0.57
N GLU A 46 5.84 5.32 1.73
CA GLU A 46 6.10 4.39 2.82
C GLU A 46 5.79 2.94 2.45
N LEU A 47 4.76 2.73 1.64
CA LEU A 47 4.40 1.42 1.12
C LEU A 47 5.40 0.94 0.07
N TYR A 48 5.87 1.83 -0.81
CA TYR A 48 6.91 1.51 -1.78
C TYR A 48 8.19 1.09 -1.06
N ASP A 49 8.63 1.87 -0.07
CA ASP A 49 9.80 1.55 0.75
C ASP A 49 9.67 0.21 1.47
N ALA A 50 8.46 -0.17 1.90
CA ALA A 50 8.22 -1.47 2.52
C ALA A 50 8.45 -2.66 1.57
N THR A 51 8.39 -2.45 0.25
CA THR A 51 8.57 -3.51 -0.75
C THR A 51 10.03 -3.69 -1.20
N ARG A 52 10.92 -2.73 -0.90
CA ARG A 52 12.30 -2.71 -1.41
C ARG A 52 13.13 -3.91 -0.98
N ASP A 53 12.84 -4.46 0.21
CA ASP A 53 13.55 -5.61 0.75
C ASP A 53 13.03 -6.95 0.20
N VAL A 54 11.90 -6.94 -0.51
CA VAL A 54 11.32 -8.15 -1.11
C VAL A 54 11.98 -8.42 -2.46
N LYS A 55 12.86 -9.41 -2.51
CA LYS A 55 13.57 -9.79 -3.74
C LYS A 55 12.59 -10.31 -4.80
N SER A 56 12.66 -9.74 -6.00
CA SER A 56 11.91 -10.24 -7.16
C SER A 56 12.50 -11.55 -7.68
N PRO A 57 11.67 -12.56 -7.98
CA PRO A 57 12.13 -13.79 -8.58
C PRO A 57 12.67 -13.52 -9.98
N GLN A 58 13.67 -14.29 -10.39
CA GLN A 58 14.23 -14.23 -11.74
C GLN A 58 13.69 -15.40 -12.56
N PRO A 59 13.24 -15.16 -13.80
CA PRO A 59 12.83 -16.23 -14.69
C PRO A 59 14.04 -17.12 -15.04
N PRO A 60 13.86 -18.44 -15.17
CA PRO A 60 14.93 -19.31 -15.63
C PRO A 60 15.24 -19.02 -17.10
N PHE A 61 16.43 -19.44 -17.54
CA PHE A 61 16.77 -19.35 -18.96
C PHE A 61 16.10 -20.47 -19.76
N LYS A 62 15.72 -20.17 -21.01
CA LYS A 62 15.40 -21.16 -22.03
C LYS A 62 16.67 -21.85 -22.53
N ASP A 63 16.47 -22.97 -23.22
CA ASP A 63 17.53 -23.64 -23.98
C ASP A 63 17.76 -22.99 -25.37
N THR A 64 16.96 -21.98 -25.70
CA THR A 64 17.06 -21.18 -26.92
C THR A 64 17.84 -19.89 -26.70
N PHE A 65 18.50 -19.44 -27.76
CA PHE A 65 19.25 -18.18 -27.80
C PHE A 65 18.63 -17.25 -28.83
N ALA A 66 18.47 -15.98 -28.47
CA ALA A 66 18.05 -14.91 -29.36
C ALA A 66 19.25 -14.11 -29.82
N LYS A 67 19.20 -13.61 -31.06
CA LYS A 67 20.16 -12.62 -31.55
C LYS A 67 19.52 -11.24 -31.41
N THR A 68 20.16 -10.34 -30.65
CA THR A 68 19.71 -8.94 -30.56
C THR A 68 19.95 -8.20 -31.87
N ALA A 69 19.32 -7.03 -32.03
CA ALA A 69 19.46 -6.18 -33.23
C ALA A 69 20.94 -5.85 -33.55
N ASP A 70 21.78 -5.78 -32.52
CA ASP A 70 23.21 -5.46 -32.62
C ASP A 70 24.06 -6.70 -32.94
N GLY A 71 23.42 -7.85 -33.15
CA GLY A 71 24.06 -9.12 -33.50
C GLY A 71 24.58 -9.93 -32.32
N THR A 72 24.36 -9.48 -31.08
CA THR A 72 24.77 -10.20 -29.86
C THR A 72 23.84 -11.37 -29.59
N VAL A 73 24.39 -12.55 -29.31
CA VAL A 73 23.61 -13.73 -28.93
C VAL A 73 23.37 -13.69 -27.43
N ILE A 74 22.11 -13.58 -27.01
CA ILE A 74 21.69 -13.62 -25.61
C ILE A 74 20.84 -14.87 -25.36
N ARG A 75 20.96 -15.44 -24.16
CA ARG A 75 20.11 -16.54 -23.75
C ARG A 75 18.71 -16.01 -23.43
N GLU A 76 17.68 -16.63 -23.97
CA GLU A 76 16.31 -16.18 -23.73
C GLU A 76 15.85 -16.53 -22.31
N LEU A 77 15.01 -15.69 -21.71
CA LEU A 77 14.37 -15.96 -20.43
C LEU A 77 13.01 -16.63 -20.65
N ASN A 78 12.67 -17.59 -19.78
CA ASN A 78 11.41 -18.31 -19.81
C ASN A 78 10.41 -17.72 -18.81
N TYR A 79 9.65 -16.72 -19.26
CA TYR A 79 8.61 -16.09 -18.44
C TYR A 79 7.35 -16.95 -18.25
N ASP A 80 7.18 -17.98 -19.10
CA ASP A 80 6.03 -18.89 -19.05
C ASP A 80 6.31 -20.13 -18.17
N ASP A 81 7.48 -20.19 -17.53
CA ASP A 81 7.86 -21.30 -16.67
C ASP A 81 6.91 -21.40 -15.45
N PRO A 82 6.25 -22.56 -15.21
CA PRO A 82 5.31 -22.71 -14.10
C PRO A 82 5.93 -22.52 -12.71
N ALA A 83 7.23 -22.78 -12.53
CA ALA A 83 7.91 -22.51 -11.26
C ALA A 83 8.16 -21.01 -11.09
N TYR A 84 8.54 -20.31 -12.17
CA TYR A 84 8.65 -18.84 -12.15
C TYR A 84 7.31 -18.17 -11.84
N LEU A 85 6.21 -18.59 -12.49
CA LEU A 85 4.87 -18.04 -12.25
C LEU A 85 4.43 -18.24 -10.78
N ARG A 86 4.69 -19.42 -10.20
CA ARG A 86 4.43 -19.67 -8.77
C ARG A 86 5.29 -18.79 -7.86
N ALA A 87 6.56 -18.62 -8.19
CA ALA A 87 7.45 -17.73 -7.43
C ALA A 87 7.00 -16.26 -7.51
N LEU A 88 6.45 -15.84 -8.66
CA LEU A 88 5.91 -14.51 -8.86
C LEU A 88 4.64 -14.27 -8.04
N GLU A 89 3.78 -15.28 -7.92
CA GLU A 89 2.60 -15.21 -7.04
C GLU A 89 3.00 -15.11 -5.56
N ILE A 90 3.96 -15.92 -5.11
CA ILE A 90 4.51 -15.82 -3.75
C ILE A 90 5.15 -14.45 -3.52
N HIS A 91 5.86 -13.92 -4.51
CA HIS A 91 6.46 -12.59 -4.44
C HIS A 91 5.41 -11.49 -4.25
N ARG A 92 4.27 -11.57 -4.95
CA ARG A 92 3.14 -10.64 -4.74
C ARG A 92 2.59 -10.73 -3.33
N GLN A 93 2.40 -11.94 -2.80
CA GLN A 93 1.95 -12.12 -1.42
C GLN A 93 2.95 -11.55 -0.40
N LYS A 94 4.26 -11.73 -0.62
CA LYS A 94 5.31 -11.11 0.21
C LYS A 94 5.25 -9.58 0.18
N ILE A 95 4.98 -8.99 -0.98
CA ILE A 95 4.77 -7.54 -1.12
C ILE A 95 3.55 -7.08 -0.30
N MET A 96 2.41 -7.75 -0.46
CA MET A 96 1.19 -7.44 0.28
C MET A 96 1.42 -7.55 1.80
N ALA A 97 2.06 -8.63 2.25
CA ALA A 97 2.41 -8.83 3.66
C ALA A 97 3.30 -7.70 4.18
N ALA A 98 4.34 -7.30 3.44
CA ALA A 98 5.22 -6.20 3.85
C ALA A 98 4.49 -4.86 3.98
N GLN A 99 3.51 -4.60 3.10
CA GLN A 99 2.66 -3.41 3.12
C GLN A 99 1.65 -3.44 4.29
N ILE A 100 1.03 -4.59 4.55
CA ILE A 100 0.19 -4.82 5.73
C ILE A 100 0.99 -4.50 7.00
N MET A 101 2.18 -5.07 7.14
CA MET A 101 3.06 -4.81 8.29
C MET A 101 3.42 -3.33 8.45
N LYS A 102 3.50 -2.57 7.35
CA LYS A 102 3.82 -1.15 7.40
C LYS A 102 2.67 -0.34 8.00
N ALA A 103 1.44 -0.74 7.74
CA ALA A 103 0.21 -0.09 8.21
C ALA A 103 -0.30 -0.65 9.54
N TRP A 104 -0.01 -1.91 9.86
CA TRP A 104 -0.48 -2.55 11.10
C TRP A 104 0.28 -1.99 12.32
N THR A 105 -0.44 -1.62 13.37
CA THR A 105 0.18 -1.07 14.61
C THR A 105 0.74 -2.14 15.53
N ALA A 106 0.26 -3.39 15.41
CA ALA A 106 0.72 -4.50 16.22
C ALA A 106 2.13 -4.97 15.83
N THR A 107 2.90 -5.40 16.82
CA THR A 107 4.20 -6.02 16.59
C THR A 107 4.01 -7.43 16.06
N VAL A 108 4.51 -7.70 14.85
CA VAL A 108 4.52 -9.05 14.27
C VAL A 108 5.71 -9.84 14.84
N PRO A 109 5.50 -11.08 15.33
CA PRO A 109 6.57 -11.91 15.87
C PRO A 109 7.58 -12.32 14.78
N GLY A 110 8.84 -12.54 15.18
CA GLY A 110 9.94 -12.96 14.30
C GLY A 110 11.22 -12.17 14.53
N GLU A 111 12.37 -12.83 14.44
CA GLU A 111 13.69 -12.21 14.62
C GLU A 111 14.15 -11.51 13.35
N THR A 112 13.79 -12.06 12.19
CA THR A 112 14.13 -11.50 10.88
C THR A 112 12.92 -10.91 10.18
N ARG A 113 13.15 -9.93 9.29
CA ARG A 113 12.09 -9.35 8.45
C ARG A 113 11.39 -10.41 7.59
N GLU A 114 12.14 -11.39 7.12
CA GLU A 114 11.60 -12.50 6.32
C GLU A 114 10.68 -13.41 7.15
N GLU A 115 11.06 -13.75 8.38
CA GLU A 115 10.18 -14.48 9.31
C GLU A 115 8.89 -13.71 9.58
N GLN A 116 8.99 -12.42 9.86
CA GLN A 116 7.81 -11.61 10.14
C GLN A 116 6.87 -11.52 8.92
N ILE A 117 7.42 -11.40 7.70
CA ILE A 117 6.62 -11.47 6.47
C ILE A 117 5.93 -12.82 6.35
N GLN A 118 6.65 -13.91 6.63
CA GLN A 118 6.08 -15.25 6.59
C GLN A 118 4.95 -15.42 7.61
N GLN A 119 5.10 -14.90 8.83
CA GLN A 119 4.04 -14.92 9.85
C GLN A 119 2.75 -14.23 9.38
N VAL A 120 2.86 -13.12 8.65
CA VAL A 120 1.68 -12.44 8.08
C VAL A 120 1.08 -13.26 6.94
N MET A 121 1.91 -13.89 6.11
CA MET A 121 1.43 -14.75 5.01
C MET A 121 0.75 -16.04 5.51
N ASP A 122 1.17 -16.55 6.67
CA ASP A 122 0.61 -17.76 7.28
C ASP A 122 -0.73 -17.50 8.01
N LEU A 123 -1.18 -16.24 8.08
CA LEU A 123 -2.50 -15.91 8.61
C LEU A 123 -3.61 -16.59 7.77
N PRO A 124 -4.77 -16.87 8.38
CA PRO A 124 -5.93 -17.36 7.63
C PRO A 124 -6.25 -16.44 6.45
N ALA A 125 -6.50 -17.02 5.28
CA ALA A 125 -6.66 -16.26 4.03
C ALA A 125 -7.70 -15.12 4.13
N TRP A 126 -8.78 -15.32 4.88
CA TRP A 126 -9.80 -14.30 5.10
C TRP A 126 -9.26 -13.09 5.90
N VAL A 127 -8.41 -13.31 6.91
CA VAL A 127 -7.73 -12.25 7.67
C VAL A 127 -6.75 -11.53 6.76
N PHE A 128 -5.91 -12.28 6.05
CA PHE A 128 -4.90 -11.71 5.16
C PHE A 128 -5.52 -10.79 4.09
N ILE A 129 -6.58 -11.25 3.43
CA ILE A 129 -7.32 -10.47 2.43
C ILE A 129 -8.02 -9.28 3.09
N GLY A 130 -8.60 -9.44 4.28
CA GLY A 130 -9.24 -8.34 5.01
C GLY A 130 -8.26 -7.23 5.37
N LEU A 131 -7.10 -7.59 5.90
CA LEU A 131 -5.99 -6.66 6.18
C LEU A 131 -5.51 -5.95 4.91
N TRP A 132 -5.36 -6.69 3.81
CA TRP A 132 -4.97 -6.10 2.53
C TRP A 132 -5.98 -5.03 2.05
N LYS A 133 -7.28 -5.33 2.09
CA LYS A 133 -8.33 -4.38 1.73
C LYS A 133 -8.32 -3.12 2.60
N MET A 134 -7.97 -3.25 3.89
CA MET A 134 -7.80 -2.09 4.78
C MET A 134 -6.63 -1.22 4.35
N VAL A 135 -5.50 -1.81 3.96
CA VAL A 135 -4.36 -1.06 3.39
C VAL A 135 -4.79 -0.29 2.14
N GLU A 136 -5.48 -0.94 1.20
CA GLU A 136 -5.98 -0.28 -0.02
C GLU A 136 -6.93 0.89 0.30
N TRP A 137 -7.81 0.70 1.29
CA TRP A 137 -8.70 1.75 1.76
C TRP A 137 -7.93 2.92 2.38
N LEU A 138 -6.91 2.64 3.20
CA LEU A 138 -6.07 3.67 3.83
C LEU A 138 -5.32 4.51 2.78
N ILE A 139 -4.84 3.90 1.70
CA ILE A 139 -4.20 4.61 0.58
C ILE A 139 -5.21 5.53 -0.08
N THR A 140 -6.36 4.98 -0.49
CA THR A 140 -7.41 5.73 -1.21
C THR A 140 -7.92 6.89 -0.37
N ALA A 141 -8.21 6.64 0.92
CA ALA A 141 -8.66 7.66 1.85
C ALA A 141 -7.60 8.73 2.12
N SER A 142 -6.30 8.41 2.00
CA SER A 142 -5.21 9.37 2.11
C SER A 142 -5.13 10.26 0.86
N GLU A 143 -5.21 9.67 -0.33
CA GLU A 143 -5.13 10.39 -1.61
C GLU A 143 -6.30 11.36 -1.81
N GLU A 144 -7.54 10.93 -1.52
CA GLU A 144 -8.74 11.78 -1.65
C GLU A 144 -8.71 13.04 -0.75
N ARG A 145 -7.90 13.00 0.31
CA ARG A 145 -7.74 14.14 1.24
C ARG A 145 -6.75 15.18 0.74
N ILE A 146 -5.83 14.82 -0.16
CA ILE A 146 -4.86 15.76 -0.72
C ILE A 146 -5.53 16.52 -1.86
N LYS A 147 -6.14 17.66 -1.53
CA LYS A 147 -6.75 18.56 -2.50
C LYS A 147 -5.78 19.67 -2.87
N ASN A 148 -5.34 19.71 -4.12
CA ASN A 148 -4.62 20.86 -4.64
C ASN A 148 -5.57 22.06 -4.71
N ARG A 149 -5.20 23.16 -4.05
CA ARG A 149 -5.84 24.46 -4.23
C ARG A 149 -4.73 25.48 -4.47
N PRO A 150 -4.87 26.36 -5.47
CA PRO A 150 -3.93 27.46 -5.61
C PRO A 150 -3.93 28.27 -4.32
N PHE A 151 -2.73 28.64 -3.84
CA PHE A 151 -2.59 29.54 -2.71
C PHE A 151 -3.30 30.85 -3.06
N ARG A 152 -4.47 31.09 -2.46
CA ARG A 152 -5.06 32.42 -2.46
C ARG A 152 -4.32 33.22 -1.41
N ALA A 153 -3.45 34.12 -1.85
CA ALA A 153 -2.89 35.13 -0.97
C ALA A 153 -4.06 35.81 -0.26
N VAL A 154 -4.05 35.77 1.08
CA VAL A 154 -4.99 36.52 1.90
C VAL A 154 -4.72 38.00 1.60
N GLY A 155 -5.51 38.59 0.71
CA GLY A 155 -5.38 40.01 0.32
C GLY A 155 -5.37 40.32 -1.17
N SER A 156 -5.45 39.35 -2.09
CA SER A 156 -5.61 39.72 -3.51
C SER A 156 -7.08 40.09 -3.80
N PRO A 157 -7.37 41.36 -4.16
CA PRO A 157 -8.71 41.73 -4.60
C PRO A 157 -9.08 40.86 -5.82
N ALA A 158 -10.35 40.45 -5.88
CA ALA A 158 -10.88 39.77 -7.05
C ALA A 158 -10.59 40.62 -8.30
N PRO A 159 -10.16 40.02 -9.43
CA PRO A 159 -10.13 40.76 -10.68
C PRO A 159 -11.57 41.14 -11.02
N GLU A 160 -11.88 42.42 -10.89
CA GLU A 160 -13.06 43.00 -11.51
C GLU A 160 -12.96 42.75 -13.02
N GLY A 161 -14.10 42.35 -13.60
CA GLY A 161 -14.16 41.76 -14.91
C GLY A 161 -13.63 42.64 -16.05
N VAL A 162 -13.38 41.96 -17.16
CA VAL A 162 -13.49 42.51 -18.51
C VAL A 162 -14.39 41.56 -19.29
#